data_AF-A0AAU2A5N8-F1
#
_entry.id   AF-A0AAU2A5N8-F1
#
_cell.length_a   1.000
_cell.length_b   1.000
_cell.length_c   1.000
_cell.angle_alpha   90.00
_cell.angle_beta   90.00
_cell.angle_gamma   90.00
#
_symmetry.space_group_name_H-M   'P 1'
#
loop_
_entity.id
_entity.type
_entity.pdbx_description
1 polymer ?
#
loop_
_entity_poly.entity_id
_entity_poly.type
_entity_poly.pdbx_seq_one_letter_code
_entity_poly.pdbx_strand_id
1 'polypeptide(L)'
;MPQKRPTYLELGYSGDFGLTGLTEQLCSLDRPAAGLTIDLPTALAVAARSADGSDGDEAEELGEDARRLLDAGVPLPEEALRTVWLAAAGRVFDPAGRGMDARTWLRSVSDLATDRLRQNKRSYAPPPVSPVRDEDLCEKVAAEIRSLAEELTDAAELPDLARSLEQVVVHADVDLGFRLFLRALKVYAVQVPKERYDRFLGLGERLGYPVAVVRDGLDVDWPPVDTTRRDTSWDFGLSALAGNAHQDWQESTFRRDVRRVADADDSGQSPGTAAALLLEDARRLLDSSLSDGTLTTLWVAVSDAALRIDGRDAMRLVAEVCGERLREAAPAYTPVAPPARTELADTVLREVRETALAVTDQAISPHWQPLPAPEAMAALEQVVGLVDPDLGFRLFLRVLRVLSVQLTRGQYERYEVIGERFGYGEYLVDEVEQLVQYE
;
A
#
# COMPACT_ATOMS: atom_id res chain seq x y z
N MET A 1 -0.18 11.93 -30.65
CA MET A 1 0.25 11.25 -29.42
C MET A 1 -0.60 11.81 -28.30
N PRO A 2 -1.44 11.01 -27.62
CA PRO A 2 -2.19 11.52 -26.48
C PRO A 2 -1.19 11.97 -25.42
N GLN A 3 -1.34 13.20 -24.92
CA GLN A 3 -0.54 13.69 -23.79
C GLN A 3 -0.78 12.72 -22.62
N LYS A 4 0.30 12.12 -22.12
CA LYS A 4 0.26 11.30 -20.92
C LYS A 4 -0.16 12.22 -19.78
N ARG A 5 -1.40 12.09 -19.29
CA ARG A 5 -1.90 12.84 -18.13
C ARG A 5 -1.00 12.44 -16.94
N PRO A 6 -0.52 13.38 -16.11
CA PRO A 6 0.19 13.03 -14.89
C PRO A 6 -0.72 12.15 -14.02
N THR A 7 -0.13 11.16 -13.36
CA THR A 7 -0.89 10.30 -12.45
C THR A 7 -1.31 11.11 -11.22
N TYR A 8 -2.39 10.71 -10.54
CA TYR A 8 -2.81 11.39 -9.32
C TYR A 8 -1.77 11.25 -8.20
N LEU A 9 -0.96 10.18 -8.25
CA LEU A 9 0.22 10.03 -7.39
C LEU A 9 1.29 11.11 -7.67
N GLU A 10 1.58 11.40 -8.96
CA GLU A 10 2.49 12.49 -9.35
C GLU A 10 1.97 13.88 -8.96
N LEU A 11 0.64 14.03 -8.85
CA LEU A 11 -0.03 15.23 -8.37
C LEU A 11 -0.07 15.34 -6.84
N GLY A 12 0.48 14.35 -6.11
CA GLY A 12 0.61 14.38 -4.65
C GLY A 12 -0.58 13.81 -3.88
N TYR A 13 -1.59 13.25 -4.55
CA TYR A 13 -2.70 12.60 -3.88
C TYR A 13 -2.27 11.28 -3.24
N SER A 14 -2.79 11.00 -2.04
CA SER A 14 -2.47 9.81 -1.26
C SER A 14 -3.69 9.02 -0.78
N GLY A 15 -4.91 9.48 -1.09
CA GLY A 15 -6.20 8.88 -0.67
C GLY A 15 -7.36 9.40 -1.52
N ASP A 16 -8.61 9.29 -1.03
CA ASP A 16 -9.78 9.83 -1.74
C ASP A 16 -9.65 11.36 -1.91
N PHE A 17 -9.91 11.87 -3.13
CA PHE A 17 -9.80 13.29 -3.48
C PHE A 17 -11.01 13.77 -4.28
N GLY A 18 -11.06 15.06 -4.61
CA GLY A 18 -12.15 15.65 -5.40
C GLY A 18 -13.53 15.42 -4.76
N LEU A 19 -14.53 15.03 -5.56
CA LEU A 19 -15.86 14.74 -5.01
C LEU A 19 -15.87 13.55 -4.04
N THR A 20 -15.06 12.53 -4.28
CA THR A 20 -14.96 11.37 -3.38
C THR A 20 -14.32 11.72 -2.05
N GLY A 21 -13.28 12.55 -2.04
CA GLY A 21 -12.68 13.09 -0.82
C GLY A 21 -13.64 13.99 -0.03
N LEU A 22 -14.44 14.82 -0.72
CA LEU A 22 -15.51 15.57 -0.07
C LEU A 22 -16.53 14.65 0.61
N THR A 23 -17.00 13.61 -0.08
CA THR A 23 -17.94 12.66 0.52
C THR A 23 -17.34 11.87 1.68
N GLU A 24 -16.04 11.59 1.64
CA GLU A 24 -15.33 11.02 2.79
C GLU A 24 -15.33 11.96 3.99
N GLN A 25 -14.97 13.23 3.80
CA GLN A 25 -14.98 14.22 4.87
C GLN A 25 -16.37 14.41 5.47
N LEU A 26 -17.43 14.39 4.66
CA LEU A 26 -18.81 14.42 5.14
C LEU A 26 -19.16 13.21 6.00
N CYS A 27 -18.66 12.02 5.66
CA CYS A 27 -18.88 10.80 6.44
C CYS A 27 -18.02 10.76 7.73
N SER A 28 -16.86 11.42 7.72
CA SER A 28 -15.87 11.40 8.81
C SER A 28 -16.05 12.49 9.86
N LEU A 29 -16.88 13.51 9.60
CA LEU A 29 -17.34 14.44 10.64
C LEU A 29 -18.03 13.61 11.72
N ASP A 30 -17.34 13.43 12.86
CA ASP A 30 -17.69 12.65 14.05
C ASP A 30 -19.00 11.85 13.91
N ARG A 31 -18.93 10.51 14.03
CA ARG A 31 -20.09 9.70 14.39
C ARG A 31 -20.35 9.82 15.91
N PRO A 32 -21.15 10.76 16.47
CA PRO A 32 -21.79 10.54 17.75
C PRO A 32 -23.27 10.22 17.53
N ALA A 33 -23.70 9.14 18.16
CA ALA A 33 -25.07 8.88 18.60
C ALA A 33 -26.22 9.42 17.72
N ALA A 34 -26.82 8.52 16.93
CA ALA A 34 -28.14 8.65 16.31
C ALA A 34 -28.27 9.64 15.13
N GLY A 35 -28.09 9.13 13.90
CA GLY A 35 -28.89 9.54 12.73
C GLY A 35 -28.94 11.02 12.35
N LEU A 36 -27.98 11.83 12.80
CA LEU A 36 -27.95 13.26 12.51
C LEU A 36 -27.56 13.50 11.05
N THR A 37 -28.55 13.88 10.25
CA THR A 37 -28.36 14.39 8.89
C THR A 37 -27.66 15.74 8.90
N ILE A 38 -26.64 15.93 8.05
CA ILE A 38 -25.91 17.18 7.87
C ILE A 38 -26.85 18.23 7.23
N ASP A 39 -26.75 19.48 7.64
CA ASP A 39 -27.49 20.59 7.03
C ASP A 39 -26.69 21.23 5.88
N LEU A 40 -27.38 21.99 5.02
CA LEU A 40 -26.76 22.59 3.84
C LEU A 40 -25.60 23.55 4.19
N PRO A 41 -25.69 24.43 5.21
CA PRO A 41 -24.57 25.28 5.60
C PRO A 41 -23.34 24.49 6.04
N THR A 42 -23.52 23.41 6.81
CA THR A 42 -22.41 22.55 7.24
C THR A 42 -21.79 21.82 6.06
N ALA A 43 -22.60 21.28 5.14
CA ALA A 43 -22.10 20.62 3.94
C ALA A 43 -21.29 21.58 3.05
N LEU A 44 -21.77 22.81 2.85
CA LEU A 44 -21.01 23.85 2.13
C LEU A 44 -19.71 24.23 2.84
N ALA A 45 -19.71 24.29 4.18
CA ALA A 45 -18.50 24.56 4.95
C ALA A 45 -17.48 23.42 4.84
N VAL A 46 -17.92 22.17 4.73
CA VAL A 46 -17.04 21.02 4.44
C VAL A 46 -16.47 21.14 3.04
N ALA A 47 -17.31 21.43 2.03
CA ALA A 47 -16.84 21.66 0.66
C ALA A 47 -15.80 22.79 0.59
N ALA A 48 -16.01 23.88 1.34
CA ALA A 48 -15.04 24.98 1.48
C ALA A 48 -13.69 24.49 2.02
N ARG A 49 -13.71 23.77 3.14
CA ARG A 49 -12.49 23.23 3.75
C ARG A 49 -11.79 22.22 2.84
N SER A 50 -12.55 21.40 2.11
CA SER A 50 -12.00 20.46 1.13
C SER A 50 -11.29 21.23 0.02
N ALA A 51 -11.90 22.28 -0.53
CA ALA A 51 -11.28 23.13 -1.55
C ALA A 51 -10.05 23.90 -1.02
N ASP A 52 -10.01 24.23 0.27
CA ASP A 52 -8.88 24.89 0.92
C ASP A 52 -7.69 23.95 1.20
N GLY A 53 -7.87 22.63 1.07
CA GLY A 53 -6.83 21.64 1.30
C GLY A 53 -5.61 21.83 0.40
N SER A 54 -4.43 21.45 0.90
CA SER A 54 -3.15 21.57 0.18
C SER A 54 -2.94 22.97 -0.41
N ASP A 55 -3.14 24.02 0.40
CA ASP A 55 -3.05 25.43 0.00
C ASP A 55 -3.97 25.85 -1.18
N GLY A 56 -5.01 25.08 -1.44
CA GLY A 56 -6.01 25.32 -2.49
C GLY A 56 -5.89 24.41 -3.71
N ASP A 57 -4.91 23.52 -3.76
CA ASP A 57 -4.69 22.61 -4.90
C ASP A 57 -5.85 21.58 -5.02
N GLU A 58 -6.45 21.19 -3.89
CA GLU A 58 -7.62 20.29 -3.83
C GLU A 58 -8.87 20.88 -4.53
N ALA A 59 -8.94 22.21 -4.67
CA ALA A 59 -10.04 22.86 -5.39
C ALA A 59 -10.07 22.49 -6.88
N GLU A 60 -8.92 22.15 -7.49
CA GLU A 60 -8.87 21.80 -8.91
C GLU A 60 -9.69 20.54 -9.21
N GLU A 61 -9.37 19.42 -8.54
CA GLU A 61 -10.07 18.15 -8.75
C GLU A 61 -11.50 18.17 -8.21
N LEU A 62 -11.76 18.87 -7.09
CA LEU A 62 -13.12 19.04 -6.59
C LEU A 62 -14.03 19.76 -7.58
N GLY A 63 -13.53 20.86 -8.16
CA GLY A 63 -14.26 21.63 -9.16
C GLY A 63 -14.35 20.90 -10.52
N GLU A 64 -13.31 20.17 -10.91
CA GLU A 64 -13.32 19.37 -12.14
C GLU A 64 -14.31 18.21 -12.06
N ASP A 65 -14.33 17.45 -10.97
CA ASP A 65 -15.27 16.35 -10.76
C ASP A 65 -16.73 16.81 -10.79
N ALA A 66 -17.04 17.93 -10.12
CA ALA A 66 -18.39 18.51 -10.16
C ALA A 66 -18.79 18.89 -11.60
N ARG A 67 -17.88 19.49 -12.37
CA ARG A 67 -18.13 19.86 -13.77
C ARG A 67 -18.22 18.64 -14.69
N ARG A 68 -17.46 17.56 -14.47
CA ARG A 68 -17.57 16.31 -15.23
C ARG A 68 -18.99 15.73 -15.18
N LEU A 69 -19.64 15.78 -14.01
CA LEU A 69 -21.03 15.34 -13.86
C LEU A 69 -22.05 16.30 -14.47
N LEU A 70 -21.79 17.61 -14.42
CA LEU A 70 -22.67 18.65 -14.95
C LEU A 70 -22.62 18.77 -16.48
N ASP A 71 -21.41 18.68 -17.06
CA ASP A 71 -21.11 18.91 -18.47
C ASP A 71 -20.96 17.58 -19.26
N ALA A 72 -21.57 16.51 -18.75
CA ALA A 72 -21.60 15.20 -19.40
C ALA A 72 -22.14 15.32 -20.84
N GLY A 73 -21.54 14.57 -21.78
CA GLY A 73 -21.88 14.67 -23.21
C GLY A 73 -23.34 14.28 -23.50
N VAL A 74 -23.87 13.39 -22.67
CA VAL A 74 -25.31 13.15 -22.53
C VAL A 74 -25.68 13.57 -21.10
N PRO A 75 -26.60 14.55 -20.92
CA PRO A 75 -26.95 15.03 -19.59
C PRO A 75 -27.47 13.89 -18.70
N LEU A 76 -26.85 13.72 -17.54
CA LEU A 76 -27.29 12.74 -16.55
C LEU A 76 -28.66 13.14 -15.98
N PRO A 77 -29.59 12.18 -15.78
CA PRO A 77 -30.85 12.43 -15.09
C PRO A 77 -30.62 12.97 -13.67
N GLU A 78 -31.54 13.80 -13.18
CA GLU A 78 -31.44 14.37 -11.82
C GLU A 78 -31.40 13.27 -10.76
N GLU A 79 -32.25 12.26 -10.91
CA GLU A 79 -32.29 11.11 -10.01
C GLU A 79 -31.00 10.29 -10.05
N ALA A 80 -30.31 10.20 -11.18
CA ALA A 80 -29.03 9.50 -11.27
C ALA A 80 -27.94 10.25 -10.48
N LEU A 81 -27.86 11.58 -10.66
CA LEU A 81 -26.92 12.43 -9.91
C LEU A 81 -27.18 12.35 -8.40
N ARG A 82 -28.46 12.45 -8.00
CA ARG A 82 -28.85 12.34 -6.60
C ARG A 82 -28.55 10.97 -6.02
N THR A 83 -28.85 9.89 -6.75
CA THR A 83 -28.62 8.51 -6.29
C THR A 83 -27.14 8.24 -6.05
N VAL A 84 -26.27 8.62 -6.99
CA VAL A 84 -24.81 8.43 -6.86
C VAL A 84 -24.25 9.30 -5.73
N TRP A 85 -24.71 10.54 -5.60
CA TRP A 85 -24.33 11.42 -4.48
C TRP A 85 -24.70 10.81 -3.12
N LEU A 86 -25.95 10.36 -2.96
CA LEU A 86 -26.43 9.74 -1.73
C LEU A 86 -25.65 8.48 -1.38
N ALA A 87 -25.31 7.67 -2.38
CA ALA A 87 -24.51 6.48 -2.19
C ALA A 87 -23.09 6.82 -1.70
N ALA A 88 -22.40 7.74 -2.38
CA ALA A 88 -21.05 8.15 -2.03
C ALA A 88 -20.97 8.89 -0.67
N ALA A 89 -21.99 9.65 -0.31
CA ALA A 89 -22.09 10.37 0.96
C ALA A 89 -22.76 9.55 2.09
N GLY A 90 -23.09 8.27 1.87
CA GLY A 90 -23.72 7.44 2.90
C GLY A 90 -25.04 7.99 3.46
N ARG A 91 -25.79 8.73 2.63
CA ARG A 91 -27.05 9.40 2.99
C ARG A 91 -26.94 10.39 4.17
N VAL A 92 -25.72 10.75 4.60
CA VAL A 92 -25.52 11.73 5.68
C VAL A 92 -25.93 13.14 5.24
N PHE A 93 -25.96 13.39 3.93
CA PHE A 93 -26.41 14.64 3.33
C PHE A 93 -27.17 14.41 2.01
N ASP A 94 -28.46 14.77 2.00
CA ASP A 94 -29.32 14.81 0.80
C ASP A 94 -29.65 16.27 0.45
N PRO A 95 -29.11 16.83 -0.64
CA PRO A 95 -29.45 18.18 -1.09
C PRO A 95 -30.96 18.38 -1.25
N ALA A 96 -31.65 17.39 -1.82
CA ALA A 96 -33.07 17.51 -2.16
C ALA A 96 -33.94 17.58 -0.90
N GLY A 97 -33.58 16.82 0.14
CA GLY A 97 -34.15 16.92 1.49
C GLY A 97 -33.94 18.28 2.16
N ARG A 98 -33.08 19.14 1.61
CA ARG A 98 -32.81 20.52 2.05
C ARG A 98 -33.31 21.59 1.08
N GLY A 99 -34.13 21.21 0.08
CA GLY A 99 -34.70 22.15 -0.89
C GLY A 99 -33.74 22.58 -2.01
N MET A 100 -32.67 21.81 -2.25
CA MET A 100 -31.69 22.04 -3.31
C MET A 100 -31.58 20.79 -4.18
N ASP A 101 -31.75 20.89 -5.50
CA ASP A 101 -31.50 19.74 -6.37
C ASP A 101 -29.99 19.42 -6.46
N ALA A 102 -29.65 18.18 -6.85
CA ALA A 102 -28.27 17.70 -6.89
C ALA A 102 -27.42 18.48 -7.91
N ARG A 103 -28.00 18.92 -9.03
CA ARG A 103 -27.27 19.78 -9.99
C ARG A 103 -26.93 21.14 -9.39
N THR A 104 -27.85 21.77 -8.66
CA THR A 104 -27.62 23.06 -8.01
C THR A 104 -26.58 22.92 -6.90
N TRP A 105 -26.60 21.80 -6.19
CA TRP A 105 -25.54 21.44 -5.26
C TRP A 105 -24.17 21.32 -5.95
N LEU A 106 -24.05 20.52 -7.01
CA LEU A 106 -22.79 20.36 -7.76
C LEU A 106 -22.28 21.68 -8.36
N ARG A 107 -23.19 22.55 -8.84
CA ARG A 107 -22.82 23.90 -9.28
C ARG A 107 -22.24 24.72 -8.14
N SER A 108 -22.86 24.66 -6.96
CA SER A 108 -22.38 25.37 -5.77
C SER A 108 -20.99 24.90 -5.35
N VAL A 109 -20.72 23.59 -5.43
CA VAL A 109 -19.38 23.01 -5.19
C VAL A 109 -18.36 23.50 -6.24
N SER A 110 -18.73 23.48 -7.52
CA SER A 110 -17.87 23.98 -8.62
C SER A 110 -17.56 25.47 -8.50
N ASP A 111 -18.56 26.28 -8.15
CA ASP A 111 -18.42 27.73 -7.98
C ASP A 111 -17.49 28.03 -6.79
N LEU A 112 -17.68 27.32 -5.68
CA LEU A 112 -16.83 27.43 -4.50
C LEU A 112 -15.36 27.11 -4.82
N ALA A 113 -15.12 26.00 -5.53
CA ALA A 113 -13.79 25.61 -5.95
C ALA A 113 -13.15 26.66 -6.89
N THR A 114 -13.93 27.18 -7.84
CA THR A 114 -13.48 28.23 -8.77
C THR A 114 -13.14 29.52 -8.04
N ASP A 115 -13.98 29.95 -7.11
CA ASP A 115 -13.74 31.16 -6.33
C ASP A 115 -12.51 31.02 -5.42
N ARG A 116 -12.27 29.82 -4.88
CA ARG A 116 -11.05 29.53 -4.13
C ARG A 116 -9.79 29.63 -5.00
N LEU A 117 -9.80 29.06 -6.20
CA LEU A 117 -8.67 29.16 -7.14
C LEU A 117 -8.44 30.59 -7.63
N ARG A 118 -9.51 31.40 -7.74
CA ARG A 118 -9.41 32.84 -8.05
C ARG A 118 -8.73 33.65 -6.96
N GLN A 119 -8.75 33.20 -5.70
CA GLN A 119 -8.00 33.86 -4.63
C GLN A 119 -6.49 33.74 -4.88
N ASN A 120 -6.02 32.59 -5.39
CA ASN A 120 -4.62 32.38 -5.78
C ASN A 120 -4.29 33.11 -7.09
N LYS A 121 -5.20 33.05 -8.08
CA LYS A 121 -5.04 33.69 -9.39
C LYS A 121 -6.35 34.31 -9.85
N ARG A 122 -6.51 35.63 -9.69
CA ARG A 122 -7.77 36.35 -10.01
C ARG A 122 -8.31 36.13 -11.43
N SER A 123 -7.43 35.86 -12.40
CA SER A 123 -7.80 35.58 -13.79
C SER A 123 -8.13 34.10 -14.06
N TYR A 124 -8.15 33.26 -13.04
CA TYR A 124 -8.47 31.85 -13.17
C TYR A 124 -9.90 31.69 -13.72
N ALA A 125 -9.97 30.93 -14.81
CA ALA A 125 -11.18 30.40 -15.38
C ALA A 125 -10.97 28.88 -15.52
N PRO A 126 -11.91 28.05 -15.06
CA PRO A 126 -11.79 26.61 -15.18
C PRO A 126 -11.61 26.22 -16.66
N PRO A 127 -10.65 25.34 -16.98
CA PRO A 127 -10.51 24.82 -18.33
C PRO A 127 -11.73 23.95 -18.70
N PRO A 128 -12.01 23.74 -20.00
CA PRO A 128 -13.02 22.77 -20.43
C PRO A 128 -12.75 21.39 -19.81
N VAL A 129 -13.80 20.68 -19.39
CA VAL A 129 -13.65 19.32 -18.87
C VAL A 129 -13.12 18.39 -19.95
N SER A 130 -12.17 17.52 -19.58
CA SER A 130 -11.60 16.50 -20.47
C SER A 130 -11.87 15.11 -19.91
N PRO A 131 -13.08 14.57 -20.10
CA PRO A 131 -13.45 13.30 -19.50
C PRO A 131 -12.66 12.13 -20.09
N VAL A 132 -12.34 11.15 -19.24
CA VAL A 132 -11.79 9.86 -19.65
C VAL A 132 -12.95 9.02 -20.20
N ARG A 133 -12.84 8.63 -21.48
CA ARG A 133 -13.88 7.87 -22.22
C ARG A 133 -13.31 6.68 -22.99
N ASP A 134 -12.27 6.06 -22.43
CA ASP A 134 -11.70 4.84 -23.01
C ASP A 134 -12.74 3.71 -22.94
N GLU A 135 -13.13 3.18 -24.11
CA GLU A 135 -14.23 2.22 -24.23
C GLU A 135 -13.95 0.90 -23.47
N ASP A 136 -12.70 0.42 -23.47
CA ASP A 136 -12.30 -0.79 -22.74
C ASP A 136 -12.36 -0.58 -21.23
N LEU A 137 -11.89 0.58 -20.74
CA LEU A 137 -12.03 0.94 -19.33
C LEU A 137 -13.50 1.08 -18.93
N CYS A 138 -14.32 1.75 -19.73
CA CYS A 138 -15.75 1.88 -19.49
C CYS A 138 -16.42 0.51 -19.37
N GLU A 139 -16.14 -0.42 -20.29
CA GLU A 139 -16.70 -1.78 -20.27
C GLU A 139 -16.28 -2.54 -19.02
N LYS A 140 -14.99 -2.50 -18.66
CA LYS A 140 -14.46 -3.19 -17.48
C LYS A 140 -15.03 -2.65 -16.18
N VAL A 141 -15.09 -1.33 -16.01
CA VAL A 141 -15.67 -0.71 -14.81
C VAL A 141 -17.17 -1.01 -14.73
N ALA A 142 -17.91 -0.91 -15.84
CA ALA A 142 -19.33 -1.25 -15.87
C ALA A 142 -19.59 -2.75 -15.60
N ALA A 143 -18.69 -3.64 -16.00
CA ALA A 143 -18.77 -5.06 -15.65
C ALA A 143 -18.61 -5.29 -14.14
N GLU A 144 -17.68 -4.59 -13.50
CA GLU A 144 -17.49 -4.65 -12.04
C GLU A 144 -18.69 -4.08 -11.27
N ILE A 145 -19.27 -2.96 -11.71
CA ILE A 145 -20.49 -2.39 -11.12
C ILE A 145 -21.64 -3.40 -11.19
N ARG A 146 -21.90 -3.97 -12.38
CA ARG A 146 -23.01 -4.93 -12.59
C ARG A 146 -22.89 -6.17 -11.72
N SER A 147 -21.66 -6.61 -11.47
CA SER A 147 -21.40 -7.86 -10.75
C SER A 147 -21.32 -7.69 -9.23
N LEU A 148 -21.46 -6.47 -8.71
CA LEU A 148 -21.76 -6.18 -7.30
C LEU A 148 -23.08 -5.41 -7.16
N ALA A 149 -23.92 -5.41 -8.19
CA ALA A 149 -25.09 -4.55 -8.25
C ALA A 149 -26.14 -4.91 -7.19
N GLU A 150 -26.36 -6.22 -6.97
CA GLU A 150 -27.35 -6.71 -5.99
C GLU A 150 -26.91 -6.35 -4.56
N GLU A 151 -25.69 -6.72 -4.20
CA GLU A 151 -25.11 -6.46 -2.88
C GLU A 151 -25.07 -4.96 -2.57
N LEU A 152 -24.65 -4.14 -3.54
CA LEU A 152 -24.59 -2.70 -3.39
C LEU A 152 -25.99 -2.05 -3.30
N THR A 153 -26.95 -2.52 -4.09
CA THR A 153 -28.33 -2.00 -4.06
C THR A 153 -29.02 -2.33 -2.76
N ASP A 154 -28.86 -3.55 -2.27
CA ASP A 154 -29.43 -4.02 -1.01
C ASP A 154 -28.82 -3.29 0.19
N ALA A 155 -27.49 -3.13 0.21
CA ALA A 155 -26.81 -2.44 1.30
C ALA A 155 -27.12 -0.93 1.33
N ALA A 156 -27.27 -0.29 0.16
CA ALA A 156 -27.54 1.15 0.07
C ALA A 156 -29.04 1.51 0.18
N GLU A 157 -29.94 0.54 -0.03
CA GLU A 157 -31.38 0.74 -0.24
C GLU A 157 -31.69 1.72 -1.40
N LEU A 158 -30.91 1.65 -2.48
CA LEU A 158 -31.01 2.53 -3.65
C LEU A 158 -31.17 1.69 -4.94
N PRO A 159 -32.41 1.34 -5.35
CA PRO A 159 -32.69 0.40 -6.45
C PRO A 159 -32.02 0.72 -7.80
N ASP A 160 -31.80 2.01 -8.08
CA ASP A 160 -31.23 2.47 -9.35
C ASP A 160 -29.72 2.78 -9.25
N LEU A 161 -29.04 2.42 -8.16
CA LEU A 161 -27.65 2.81 -7.90
C LEU A 161 -26.67 2.26 -8.95
N ALA A 162 -26.68 0.95 -9.19
CA ALA A 162 -25.78 0.34 -10.18
C ALA A 162 -25.97 0.96 -11.57
N ARG A 163 -27.23 1.11 -12.00
CA ARG A 163 -27.59 1.78 -13.26
C ARG A 163 -27.11 3.23 -13.30
N SER A 164 -27.25 3.97 -12.20
CA SER A 164 -26.84 5.38 -12.13
C SER A 164 -25.31 5.53 -12.18
N LEU A 165 -24.57 4.62 -11.53
CA LEU A 165 -23.11 4.57 -11.63
C LEU A 165 -22.65 4.22 -13.05
N GLU A 166 -23.28 3.25 -13.71
CA GLU A 166 -23.01 2.94 -15.11
C GLU A 166 -23.25 4.15 -16.04
N GLN A 167 -24.31 4.92 -15.80
CA GLN A 167 -24.56 6.15 -16.54
C GLN A 167 -23.45 7.17 -16.34
N VAL A 168 -22.91 7.32 -15.13
CA VAL A 168 -21.75 8.19 -14.87
C VAL A 168 -20.53 7.70 -15.67
N VAL A 169 -20.21 6.41 -15.60
CA VAL A 169 -19.08 5.80 -16.32
C VAL A 169 -19.18 6.04 -17.83
N VAL A 170 -20.35 5.80 -18.41
CA VAL A 170 -20.54 5.85 -19.88
C VAL A 170 -20.70 7.27 -20.40
N HIS A 171 -21.39 8.16 -19.67
CA HIS A 171 -21.80 9.46 -20.19
C HIS A 171 -21.01 10.65 -19.64
N ALA A 172 -20.52 10.55 -18.41
CA ALA A 172 -19.71 11.59 -17.78
C ALA A 172 -18.23 11.27 -17.92
N ASP A 173 -17.73 10.30 -17.14
CA ASP A 173 -16.30 10.01 -16.98
C ASP A 173 -16.08 8.66 -16.27
N VAL A 174 -15.23 7.79 -16.83
CA VAL A 174 -14.95 6.46 -16.24
C VAL A 174 -14.10 6.53 -14.97
N ASP A 175 -13.19 7.49 -14.86
CA ASP A 175 -12.38 7.70 -13.66
C ASP A 175 -13.28 8.10 -12.48
N LEU A 176 -14.06 9.17 -12.63
CA LEU A 176 -14.97 9.60 -11.58
C LEU A 176 -16.04 8.55 -11.28
N GLY A 177 -16.57 7.88 -12.30
CA GLY A 177 -17.53 6.78 -12.13
C GLY A 177 -16.97 5.63 -11.29
N PHE A 178 -15.72 5.23 -11.53
CA PHE A 178 -15.06 4.19 -10.75
C PHE A 178 -14.75 4.63 -9.32
N ARG A 179 -14.26 5.86 -9.11
CA ARG A 179 -14.06 6.41 -7.75
C ARG A 179 -15.37 6.46 -6.94
N LEU A 180 -16.47 6.91 -7.56
CA LEU A 180 -17.79 6.95 -6.90
C LEU A 180 -18.32 5.54 -6.57
N PHE A 181 -18.06 4.56 -7.44
CA PHE A 181 -18.37 3.15 -7.16
C PHE A 181 -17.57 2.62 -5.98
N LEU A 182 -16.24 2.78 -5.97
CA LEU A 182 -15.38 2.40 -4.84
C LEU A 182 -15.84 3.08 -3.55
N ARG A 183 -16.14 4.37 -3.59
CA ARG A 183 -16.65 5.11 -2.43
C ARG A 183 -17.95 4.53 -1.89
N ALA A 184 -18.89 4.18 -2.76
CA ALA A 184 -20.14 3.54 -2.33
C ALA A 184 -19.87 2.18 -1.66
N LEU A 185 -18.99 1.34 -2.21
CA LEU A 185 -18.59 0.07 -1.57
C LEU A 185 -18.01 0.29 -0.18
N LYS A 186 -17.10 1.27 -0.01
CA LYS A 186 -16.49 1.64 1.28
C LYS A 186 -17.53 2.12 2.31
N VAL A 187 -18.44 2.99 1.87
CA VAL A 187 -19.48 3.58 2.73
C VAL A 187 -20.42 2.53 3.30
N TYR A 188 -20.81 1.56 2.47
CA TYR A 188 -21.76 0.52 2.86
C TYR A 188 -21.08 -0.78 3.31
N ALA A 189 -19.75 -0.81 3.38
CA ALA A 189 -18.95 -1.99 3.72
C ALA A 189 -19.42 -3.24 2.94
N VAL A 190 -19.59 -3.08 1.62
CA VAL A 190 -19.95 -4.20 0.75
C VAL A 190 -18.74 -5.12 0.66
N GLN A 191 -18.90 -6.38 1.07
CA GLN A 191 -17.81 -7.36 1.07
C GLN A 191 -17.35 -7.67 -0.36
N VAL A 192 -16.05 -7.49 -0.62
CA VAL A 192 -15.40 -7.67 -1.93
C VAL A 192 -14.52 -8.91 -1.90
N PRO A 193 -14.74 -9.91 -2.77
CA PRO A 193 -13.83 -11.04 -2.91
C PRO A 193 -12.42 -10.61 -3.33
N LYS A 194 -11.38 -11.30 -2.83
CA LYS A 194 -9.98 -10.95 -3.10
C LYS A 194 -9.64 -10.83 -4.59
N GLU A 195 -10.12 -11.74 -5.43
CA GLU A 195 -9.83 -11.73 -6.88
C GLU A 195 -10.42 -10.49 -7.56
N ARG A 196 -11.49 -9.95 -7.00
CA ARG A 196 -12.12 -8.72 -7.48
C ARG A 196 -11.38 -7.49 -7.02
N TYR A 197 -10.93 -7.47 -5.77
CA TYR A 197 -10.05 -6.43 -5.26
C TYR A 197 -8.77 -6.30 -6.12
N ASP A 198 -8.17 -7.42 -6.54
CA ASP A 198 -7.01 -7.38 -7.45
C ASP A 198 -7.32 -6.73 -8.81
N ARG A 199 -8.53 -6.98 -9.35
CA ARG A 199 -8.99 -6.30 -10.56
C ARG A 199 -9.21 -4.81 -10.31
N PHE A 200 -9.68 -4.41 -9.12
CA PHE A 200 -9.81 -2.99 -8.77
C PHE A 200 -8.45 -2.30 -8.70
N LEU A 201 -7.43 -2.96 -8.14
CA LEU A 201 -6.06 -2.44 -8.15
C LEU A 201 -5.56 -2.24 -9.58
N GLY A 202 -5.73 -3.22 -10.46
CA GLY A 202 -5.33 -3.10 -11.86
C GLY A 202 -6.10 -2.01 -12.63
N LEU A 203 -7.38 -1.80 -12.33
CA LEU A 203 -8.15 -0.67 -12.89
C LEU A 203 -7.65 0.68 -12.35
N GLY A 204 -7.40 0.78 -11.05
CA GLY A 204 -6.87 1.98 -10.41
C GLY A 204 -5.50 2.37 -10.95
N GLU A 205 -4.60 1.42 -11.14
CA GLU A 205 -3.28 1.65 -11.76
C GLU A 205 -3.43 2.23 -13.17
N ARG A 206 -4.30 1.64 -14.01
CA ARG A 206 -4.58 2.14 -15.37
C ARG A 206 -5.16 3.55 -15.38
N LEU A 207 -5.88 3.93 -14.34
CA LEU A 207 -6.47 5.26 -14.15
C LEU A 207 -5.51 6.22 -13.41
N GLY A 208 -4.33 5.75 -12.99
CA GLY A 208 -3.30 6.54 -12.33
C GLY A 208 -3.56 6.84 -10.86
N TYR A 209 -4.32 6.00 -10.16
CA TYR A 209 -4.65 6.19 -8.75
C TYR A 209 -3.49 5.81 -7.81
N PRO A 210 -3.35 6.54 -6.69
CA PRO A 210 -2.70 5.98 -5.50
C PRO A 210 -3.45 4.73 -5.04
N VAL A 211 -2.72 3.68 -4.64
CA VAL A 211 -3.29 2.42 -4.15
C VAL A 211 -4.35 2.63 -3.06
N ALA A 212 -4.13 3.60 -2.17
CA ALA A 212 -5.03 3.93 -1.06
C ALA A 212 -6.46 4.30 -1.52
N VAL A 213 -6.63 4.90 -2.71
CA VAL A 213 -7.97 5.17 -3.28
C VAL A 213 -8.77 3.89 -3.45
N VAL A 214 -8.11 2.77 -3.77
CA VAL A 214 -8.77 1.47 -3.91
C VAL A 214 -8.84 0.75 -2.56
N ARG A 215 -7.72 0.69 -1.85
CA ARG A 215 -7.53 -0.16 -0.67
C ARG A 215 -8.21 0.38 0.59
N ASP A 216 -8.01 1.64 0.90
CA ASP A 216 -8.29 2.14 2.25
C ASP A 216 -9.81 2.25 2.46
N GLY A 217 -10.32 1.60 3.51
CA GLY A 217 -11.74 1.57 3.86
C GLY A 217 -12.60 0.56 3.08
N LEU A 218 -12.01 -0.22 2.16
CA LEU A 218 -12.73 -1.25 1.43
C LEU A 218 -12.84 -2.53 2.27
N ASP A 219 -14.04 -3.13 2.34
CA ASP A 219 -14.26 -4.39 3.05
C ASP A 219 -13.93 -5.57 2.12
N VAL A 220 -12.74 -6.14 2.25
CA VAL A 220 -12.26 -7.22 1.39
C VAL A 220 -12.29 -8.54 2.17
N ASP A 221 -12.80 -9.58 1.53
CA ASP A 221 -12.73 -10.97 2.01
C ASP A 221 -11.31 -11.51 1.81
N TRP A 222 -10.43 -11.17 2.76
CA TRP A 222 -9.03 -11.56 2.71
C TRP A 222 -8.87 -13.05 2.99
N PRO A 223 -8.05 -13.78 2.21
CA PRO A 223 -7.66 -15.13 2.59
C PRO A 223 -6.88 -15.10 3.92
N PRO A 224 -6.81 -16.22 4.65
CA PRO A 224 -5.98 -16.31 5.85
C PRO A 224 -4.53 -15.92 5.54
N VAL A 225 -3.86 -15.28 6.50
CA VAL A 225 -2.42 -15.00 6.41
C VAL A 225 -1.67 -16.32 6.23
N ASP A 226 -0.88 -16.41 5.16
CA ASP A 226 -0.11 -17.59 4.78
C ASP A 226 1.38 -17.23 4.67
N THR A 227 2.12 -17.50 5.75
CA THR A 227 3.57 -17.33 5.77
C THR A 227 4.31 -18.47 5.08
N THR A 228 3.71 -19.25 4.19
CA THR A 228 4.46 -20.10 3.25
C THR A 228 4.61 -19.42 1.89
N ARG A 229 3.80 -18.41 1.59
CA ARG A 229 3.95 -17.56 0.42
C ARG A 229 5.06 -16.53 0.66
N ARG A 230 5.92 -16.37 -0.35
CA ARG A 230 7.12 -15.51 -0.32
C ARG A 230 7.15 -14.58 -1.55
N ASP A 231 6.04 -14.51 -2.27
CA ASP A 231 5.84 -13.76 -3.51
C ASP A 231 5.53 -12.28 -3.26
N THR A 232 6.05 -11.70 -2.17
CA THR A 232 6.07 -10.23 -1.98
C THR A 232 6.84 -9.60 -3.12
N SER A 233 6.39 -8.46 -3.63
CA SER A 233 7.09 -7.79 -4.73
C SER A 233 8.51 -7.38 -4.33
N TRP A 234 8.69 -7.00 -3.05
CA TRP A 234 9.95 -6.51 -2.50
C TRP A 234 10.46 -7.40 -1.36
N ASP A 235 11.59 -7.00 -0.77
CA ASP A 235 12.14 -7.64 0.42
C ASP A 235 11.14 -7.62 1.60
N PHE A 236 11.23 -8.61 2.49
CA PHE A 236 10.34 -8.79 3.63
C PHE A 236 11.06 -9.35 4.86
N GLY A 237 10.38 -9.37 6.00
CA GLY A 237 10.92 -9.98 7.22
C GLY A 237 12.16 -9.27 7.73
N LEU A 238 13.11 -10.03 8.31
CA LEU A 238 14.30 -9.44 8.94
C LEU A 238 15.27 -8.78 7.96
N SER A 239 15.35 -9.26 6.72
CA SER A 239 16.16 -8.62 5.68
C SER A 239 15.62 -7.23 5.35
N ALA A 240 14.30 -7.08 5.19
CA ALA A 240 13.69 -5.77 4.94
C ALA A 240 13.85 -4.82 6.14
N LEU A 241 13.72 -5.34 7.36
CA LEU A 241 13.96 -4.55 8.57
C LEU A 241 15.40 -4.04 8.60
N ALA A 242 16.39 -4.92 8.42
CA ALA A 242 17.79 -4.53 8.32
C ALA A 242 18.07 -3.60 7.13
N GLY A 243 17.29 -3.77 6.05
CA GLY A 243 17.12 -2.90 4.89
C GLY A 243 17.01 -1.41 5.22
N ASN A 244 16.16 -1.15 6.21
CA ASN A 244 15.74 0.17 6.65
C ASN A 244 16.64 0.80 7.72
N ALA A 245 17.73 0.12 8.08
CA ALA A 245 18.65 0.56 9.11
C ALA A 245 19.35 1.88 8.73
N HIS A 246 19.36 2.84 9.66
CA HIS A 246 20.02 4.14 9.48
C HIS A 246 20.80 4.54 10.74
N GLN A 247 21.80 5.42 10.60
CA GLN A 247 22.75 5.76 11.67
C GLN A 247 22.10 6.33 12.94
N ASP A 248 20.89 6.90 12.83
CA ASP A 248 20.12 7.43 13.96
C ASP A 248 19.21 6.38 14.64
N TRP A 249 19.43 5.09 14.40
CA TRP A 249 18.72 4.02 15.11
C TRP A 249 19.09 4.02 16.60
N GLN A 250 18.07 4.20 17.43
CA GLN A 250 18.09 4.13 18.88
C GLN A 250 16.96 3.20 19.31
N GLU A 251 16.95 2.70 20.54
CA GLU A 251 15.89 1.80 21.03
C GLU A 251 14.48 2.38 20.81
N SER A 252 14.31 3.69 21.02
CA SER A 252 13.04 4.40 20.82
C SER A 252 12.61 4.51 19.35
N THR A 253 13.56 4.60 18.41
CA THR A 253 13.27 4.64 16.96
C THR A 253 13.15 3.25 16.37
N PHE A 254 13.87 2.26 16.90
CA PHE A 254 13.83 0.87 16.45
C PHE A 254 12.43 0.28 16.58
N ARG A 255 11.72 0.47 17.70
CA ARG A 255 10.32 0.01 17.83
C ARG A 255 9.42 0.59 16.74
N ARG A 256 9.60 1.88 16.42
CA ARG A 256 8.85 2.56 15.34
C ARG A 256 9.18 1.96 13.98
N ASP A 257 10.44 1.66 13.72
CA ASP A 257 10.88 1.10 12.43
C ASP A 257 10.42 -0.35 12.26
N VAL A 258 10.43 -1.15 13.33
CA VAL A 258 9.79 -2.47 13.36
C VAL A 258 8.30 -2.34 13.04
N ARG A 259 7.60 -1.38 13.65
CA ARG A 259 6.18 -1.16 13.38
C ARG A 259 5.93 -0.78 11.92
N ARG A 260 6.75 0.11 11.36
CA ARG A 260 6.69 0.49 9.95
C ARG A 260 6.82 -0.71 9.01
N VAL A 261 7.77 -1.62 9.28
CA VAL A 261 7.93 -2.84 8.46
C VAL A 261 6.78 -3.82 8.69
N ALA A 262 6.28 -3.96 9.91
CA ALA A 262 5.13 -4.80 10.23
C ALA A 262 3.82 -4.30 9.61
N ASP A 263 3.73 -3.00 9.30
CA ASP A 263 2.58 -2.35 8.63
C ASP A 263 2.71 -2.32 7.10
N ALA A 264 3.86 -2.74 6.54
CA ALA A 264 4.19 -2.66 5.12
C ALA A 264 3.66 -3.87 4.33
N ASP A 265 2.41 -4.28 4.57
CA ASP A 265 1.74 -5.29 3.74
C ASP A 265 1.69 -4.79 2.28
N ASP A 266 2.07 -5.65 1.33
CA ASP A 266 1.88 -5.34 -0.09
C ASP A 266 0.38 -5.16 -0.36
N SER A 267 0.04 -4.30 -1.34
CA SER A 267 -1.35 -3.94 -1.61
C SER A 267 -2.26 -5.15 -1.88
N GLY A 268 -1.72 -6.24 -2.42
CA GLY A 268 -2.43 -7.48 -2.71
C GLY A 268 -2.40 -8.54 -1.59
N GLN A 269 -1.86 -8.24 -0.42
CA GLN A 269 -1.69 -9.20 0.67
C GLN A 269 -2.74 -9.06 1.76
N SER A 270 -3.03 -10.18 2.43
CA SER A 270 -3.88 -10.17 3.61
C SER A 270 -3.27 -9.29 4.71
N PRO A 271 -4.06 -8.44 5.39
CA PRO A 271 -3.56 -7.60 6.46
C PRO A 271 -2.80 -8.39 7.53
N GLY A 272 -1.60 -7.92 7.88
CA GLY A 272 -0.71 -8.57 8.84
C GLY A 272 0.25 -9.60 8.25
N THR A 273 0.30 -9.77 6.93
CA THR A 273 1.26 -10.68 6.26
C THR A 273 2.71 -10.28 6.55
N ALA A 274 3.05 -8.99 6.43
CA ALA A 274 4.39 -8.48 6.72
C ALA A 274 4.79 -8.73 8.18
N ALA A 275 3.88 -8.44 9.12
CA ALA A 275 4.08 -8.73 10.54
C ALA A 275 4.26 -10.24 10.81
N ALA A 276 3.51 -11.11 10.12
CA ALA A 276 3.61 -12.56 10.28
C ALA A 276 4.95 -13.11 9.77
N LEU A 277 5.41 -12.65 8.60
CA LEU A 277 6.71 -13.02 8.04
C LEU A 277 7.86 -12.56 8.93
N LEU A 278 7.80 -11.32 9.43
CA LEU A 278 8.79 -10.78 10.34
C LEU A 278 8.80 -11.51 11.70
N LEU A 279 7.63 -11.87 12.23
CA LEU A 279 7.51 -12.67 13.44
C LEU A 279 8.08 -14.08 13.26
N GLU A 280 7.85 -14.72 12.10
CA GLU A 280 8.41 -16.03 11.78
C GLU A 280 9.94 -16.00 11.81
N ASP A 281 10.55 -15.03 11.13
CA ASP A 281 12.00 -14.86 11.11
C ASP A 281 12.58 -14.63 12.51
N ALA A 282 11.96 -13.73 13.29
CA ALA A 282 12.41 -13.44 14.65
C ALA A 282 12.31 -14.68 15.55
N ARG A 283 11.22 -15.46 15.45
CA ARG A 283 11.06 -16.70 16.22
C ARG A 283 12.04 -17.77 15.81
N ARG A 284 12.32 -17.93 14.51
CA ARG A 284 13.36 -18.86 14.03
C ARG A 284 14.71 -18.58 14.68
N LEU A 285 15.11 -17.32 14.79
CA LEU A 285 16.35 -16.96 15.47
C LEU A 285 16.26 -17.13 16.99
N LEU A 286 15.15 -16.72 17.63
CA LEU A 286 14.96 -16.82 19.07
C LEU A 286 14.94 -18.27 19.58
N ASP A 287 14.28 -19.16 18.83
CA ASP A 287 14.09 -20.57 19.19
C ASP A 287 15.27 -21.45 18.74
N SER A 288 16.24 -20.87 18.02
CA SER A 288 17.45 -21.57 17.59
C SER A 288 18.46 -21.79 18.72
N SER A 289 19.42 -22.69 18.47
CA SER A 289 20.58 -22.90 19.34
C SER A 289 21.71 -21.88 19.13
N LEU A 290 21.49 -20.79 18.36
CA LEU A 290 22.52 -19.78 18.14
C LEU A 290 22.83 -19.04 19.44
N SER A 291 24.12 -18.71 19.61
CA SER A 291 24.56 -17.92 20.76
C SER A 291 24.14 -16.46 20.62
N ASP A 292 24.03 -15.76 21.76
CA ASP A 292 23.69 -14.32 21.80
C ASP A 292 24.73 -13.49 21.04
N GLY A 293 26.01 -13.89 21.13
CA GLY A 293 27.09 -13.29 20.36
C GLY A 293 26.89 -13.46 18.85
N THR A 294 26.51 -14.66 18.39
CA THR A 294 26.23 -14.94 16.98
C THR A 294 25.06 -14.10 16.46
N LEU A 295 23.97 -14.02 17.23
CA LEU A 295 22.81 -13.19 16.86
C LEU A 295 23.16 -11.71 16.80
N THR A 296 23.97 -11.23 17.75
CA THR A 296 24.43 -9.83 17.77
C THR A 296 25.34 -9.54 16.58
N THR A 297 26.32 -10.42 16.29
CA THR A 297 27.19 -10.30 15.12
C THR A 297 26.38 -10.28 13.82
N LEU A 298 25.41 -11.18 13.68
CA LEU A 298 24.52 -11.22 12.52
C LEU A 298 23.75 -9.91 12.37
N TRP A 299 23.11 -9.44 13.44
CA TRP A 299 22.29 -8.23 13.43
C TRP A 299 23.12 -7.00 13.03
N VAL A 300 24.30 -6.83 13.65
CA VAL A 300 25.24 -5.76 13.31
C VAL A 300 25.68 -5.85 11.84
N ALA A 301 25.93 -7.06 11.34
CA ALA A 301 26.35 -7.25 9.95
C ALA A 301 25.28 -6.82 8.95
N VAL A 302 24.03 -7.24 9.14
CA VAL A 302 22.94 -6.98 8.18
C VAL A 302 22.41 -5.56 8.25
N SER A 303 22.55 -4.90 9.41
CA SER A 303 22.10 -3.53 9.64
C SER A 303 23.18 -2.47 9.41
N ASP A 304 24.35 -2.81 8.83
CA ASP A 304 25.53 -1.93 8.72
C ASP A 304 25.90 -1.23 10.03
N ALA A 305 25.90 -2.00 11.13
CA ALA A 305 26.14 -1.55 12.50
C ALA A 305 25.31 -0.35 12.99
N ALA A 306 24.18 -0.06 12.34
CA ALA A 306 23.30 1.05 12.67
C ALA A 306 22.73 0.98 14.09
N LEU A 307 22.49 -0.22 14.62
CA LEU A 307 21.93 -0.41 15.95
C LEU A 307 22.69 -1.47 16.74
N ARG A 308 23.41 -1.02 17.77
CA ARG A 308 24.23 -1.87 18.65
C ARG A 308 23.47 -2.32 19.89
N ILE A 309 22.26 -2.83 19.69
CA ILE A 309 21.54 -3.55 20.73
C ILE A 309 21.93 -5.03 20.71
N ASP A 310 21.73 -5.71 21.84
CA ASP A 310 21.86 -7.16 21.87
C ASP A 310 20.92 -7.79 20.84
N GLY A 311 21.44 -8.70 20.01
CA GLY A 311 20.70 -9.28 18.91
C GLY A 311 19.48 -10.07 19.38
N ARG A 312 19.54 -10.72 20.56
CA ARG A 312 18.40 -11.46 21.09
C ARG A 312 17.33 -10.53 21.62
N ASP A 313 17.72 -9.46 22.32
CA ASP A 313 16.77 -8.43 22.76
C ASP A 313 16.10 -7.73 21.58
N ALA A 314 16.83 -7.49 20.48
CA ALA A 314 16.27 -7.01 19.23
C ALA A 314 15.15 -7.93 18.72
N MET A 315 15.44 -9.24 18.61
CA MET A 315 14.45 -10.21 18.12
C MET A 315 13.23 -10.33 19.04
N ARG A 316 13.40 -10.17 20.37
CA ARG A 316 12.28 -10.13 21.32
C ARG A 316 11.37 -8.94 21.06
N LEU A 317 11.94 -7.74 20.86
CA LEU A 317 11.17 -6.54 20.55
C LEU A 317 10.45 -6.68 19.20
N VAL A 318 11.12 -7.24 18.18
CA VAL A 318 10.51 -7.55 16.88
C VAL A 318 9.30 -8.45 17.06
N ALA A 319 9.45 -9.55 17.81
CA ALA A 319 8.36 -10.49 18.07
C ALA A 319 7.19 -9.86 18.84
N GLU A 320 7.47 -8.98 19.80
CA GLU A 320 6.46 -8.24 20.56
C GLU A 320 5.62 -7.34 19.66
N VAL A 321 6.26 -6.46 18.87
CA VAL A 321 5.58 -5.50 17.99
C VAL A 321 4.78 -6.23 16.92
N CYS A 322 5.33 -7.28 16.31
CA CYS A 322 4.59 -8.06 15.33
C CYS A 322 3.39 -8.78 15.96
N GLY A 323 3.54 -9.29 17.20
CA GLY A 323 2.44 -9.89 17.95
C GLY A 323 1.35 -8.89 18.33
N GLU A 324 1.68 -7.62 18.58
CA GLU A 324 0.72 -6.53 18.71
C GLU A 324 -0.04 -6.27 17.41
N ARG A 325 0.70 -6.08 16.31
CA ARG A 325 0.13 -5.80 15.00
C ARG A 325 -0.80 -6.92 14.53
N LEU A 326 -0.42 -8.18 14.70
CA LEU A 326 -1.26 -9.33 14.30
C LEU A 326 -2.56 -9.42 15.09
N ARG A 327 -2.57 -9.06 16.37
CA ARG A 327 -3.82 -8.99 17.16
C ARG A 327 -4.77 -7.93 16.63
N GLU A 328 -4.24 -6.85 16.05
CA GLU A 328 -5.03 -5.77 15.44
C GLU A 328 -5.47 -6.13 14.01
N ALA A 329 -4.56 -6.65 13.17
CA ALA A 329 -4.78 -6.89 11.73
C ALA A 329 -5.54 -8.19 11.44
N ALA A 330 -5.19 -9.25 12.16
CA ALA A 330 -5.55 -10.62 11.85
C ALA A 330 -5.79 -11.39 13.15
N PRO A 331 -6.82 -11.03 13.94
CA PRO A 331 -7.06 -11.61 15.27
C PRO A 331 -7.31 -13.13 15.25
N ALA A 332 -7.73 -13.68 14.12
CA ALA A 332 -7.91 -15.12 13.92
C ALA A 332 -6.61 -15.87 13.56
N TYR A 333 -5.55 -15.15 13.20
CA TYR A 333 -4.25 -15.75 12.85
C TYR A 333 -3.56 -16.28 14.10
N THR A 334 -3.20 -17.55 14.07
CA THR A 334 -2.36 -18.18 15.09
C THR A 334 -0.96 -18.37 14.50
N PRO A 335 0.07 -17.70 15.03
CA PRO A 335 1.42 -17.85 14.50
C PRO A 335 1.91 -19.30 14.62
N VAL A 336 2.16 -19.94 13.48
CA VAL A 336 2.79 -21.26 13.36
C VAL A 336 4.10 -21.07 12.61
N ALA A 337 5.20 -21.56 13.16
CA ALA A 337 6.47 -21.58 12.44
C ALA A 337 6.48 -22.80 11.51
N PRO A 338 6.40 -22.64 10.18
CA PRO A 338 6.56 -23.76 9.27
C PRO A 338 7.99 -24.34 9.38
N PRO A 339 8.16 -25.64 9.09
CA PRO A 339 9.49 -26.26 9.08
C PRO A 339 10.46 -25.50 8.16
N ALA A 340 11.73 -25.48 8.55
CA ALA A 340 12.76 -24.81 7.78
C ALA A 340 12.93 -25.45 6.39
N ARG A 341 13.22 -24.63 5.37
CA ARG A 341 13.33 -25.07 3.97
C ARG A 341 14.71 -25.61 3.64
N THR A 342 15.09 -26.73 4.25
CA THR A 342 16.46 -27.26 4.23
C THR A 342 16.97 -27.75 2.87
N GLU A 343 16.11 -27.85 1.84
CA GLU A 343 16.45 -28.40 0.52
C GLU A 343 17.60 -27.66 -0.19
N LEU A 344 17.77 -26.37 0.11
CA LEU A 344 18.77 -25.51 -0.50
C LEU A 344 19.98 -25.23 0.40
N ALA A 345 20.06 -25.84 1.59
CA ALA A 345 21.10 -25.53 2.58
C ALA A 345 22.52 -25.66 2.00
N ASP A 346 22.84 -26.78 1.34
CA ASP A 346 24.16 -27.00 0.75
C ASP A 346 24.49 -26.00 -0.37
N THR A 347 23.48 -25.57 -1.13
CA THR A 347 23.65 -24.58 -2.20
C THR A 347 23.92 -23.20 -1.62
N VAL A 348 23.14 -22.76 -0.63
CA VAL A 348 23.33 -21.47 0.03
C VAL A 348 24.67 -21.44 0.78
N LEU A 349 25.01 -22.51 1.52
CA LEU A 349 26.31 -22.61 2.22
C LEU A 349 27.50 -22.48 1.27
N ARG A 350 27.38 -23.00 0.04
CA ARG A 350 28.45 -22.88 -0.96
C ARG A 350 28.67 -21.42 -1.34
N GLU A 351 27.61 -20.69 -1.69
CA GLU A 351 27.73 -19.28 -2.09
C GLU A 351 28.24 -18.41 -0.93
N VAL A 352 27.80 -18.67 0.31
CA VAL A 352 28.31 -17.98 1.50
C VAL A 352 29.81 -18.23 1.69
N ARG A 353 30.27 -19.48 1.60
CA ARG A 353 31.69 -19.85 1.78
C ARG A 353 32.58 -19.30 0.68
N GLU A 354 32.15 -19.41 -0.58
CA GLU A 354 32.88 -18.86 -1.71
C GLU A 354 33.06 -17.34 -1.56
N THR A 355 32.00 -16.64 -1.15
CA THR A 355 32.07 -15.20 -0.91
C THR A 355 32.93 -14.86 0.30
N ALA A 356 32.88 -15.65 1.38
CA ALA A 356 33.70 -15.44 2.57
C ALA A 356 35.22 -15.41 2.26
N LEU A 357 35.66 -16.26 1.32
CA LEU A 357 37.04 -16.25 0.84
C LEU A 357 37.37 -14.96 0.07
N ALA A 358 36.43 -14.43 -0.71
CA ALA A 358 36.63 -13.20 -1.49
C ALA A 358 36.66 -11.92 -0.64
N VAL A 359 35.97 -11.91 0.52
CA VAL A 359 35.85 -10.72 1.39
C VAL A 359 36.71 -10.78 2.65
N THR A 360 37.68 -11.69 2.73
CA THR A 360 38.46 -11.93 3.97
C THR A 360 39.15 -10.68 4.52
N ASP A 361 39.59 -9.77 3.67
CA ASP A 361 40.27 -8.52 4.07
C ASP A 361 39.32 -7.32 4.27
N GLN A 362 38.00 -7.55 4.21
CA GLN A 362 36.99 -6.51 4.36
C GLN A 362 36.41 -6.46 5.78
N ALA A 363 35.79 -5.33 6.12
CA ALA A 363 35.09 -5.13 7.37
C ALA A 363 33.83 -4.28 7.17
N ILE A 364 32.79 -4.61 7.91
CA ILE A 364 31.54 -3.84 7.99
C ILE A 364 31.77 -2.64 8.90
N SER A 365 31.26 -1.48 8.47
CA SER A 365 31.41 -0.18 9.15
C SER A 365 32.87 0.16 9.51
N PRO A 366 33.80 0.21 8.53
CA PRO A 366 35.25 0.35 8.77
C PRO A 366 35.64 1.66 9.46
N HIS A 367 34.77 2.67 9.42
CA HIS A 367 34.99 3.97 10.04
C HIS A 367 34.58 4.02 11.53
N TRP A 368 34.00 2.94 12.06
CA TRP A 368 33.60 2.79 13.46
C TRP A 368 34.27 1.56 14.08
N GLN A 369 33.60 0.86 15.00
CA GLN A 369 34.11 -0.40 15.55
C GLN A 369 33.94 -1.47 14.46
N PRO A 370 35.02 -1.87 13.75
CA PRO A 370 34.88 -2.67 12.55
C PRO A 370 34.46 -4.08 12.92
N LEU A 371 33.49 -4.63 12.20
CA LEU A 371 33.17 -6.04 12.26
C LEU A 371 33.86 -6.75 11.09
N PRO A 372 34.83 -7.64 11.33
CA PRO A 372 35.49 -8.37 10.25
C PRO A 372 34.49 -9.17 9.42
N ALA A 373 34.57 -9.07 8.09
CA ALA A 373 33.68 -9.81 7.21
C ALA A 373 33.69 -11.34 7.46
N PRO A 374 34.83 -11.99 7.79
CA PRO A 374 34.83 -13.41 8.16
C PRO A 374 33.93 -13.75 9.36
N GLU A 375 33.80 -12.85 10.34
CA GLU A 375 32.92 -13.08 11.50
C GLU A 375 31.44 -12.99 11.11
N ALA A 376 31.08 -12.03 10.26
CA ALA A 376 29.74 -11.91 9.70
C ALA A 376 29.36 -13.14 8.86
N MET A 377 30.27 -13.61 8.00
CA MET A 377 30.04 -14.80 7.17
C MET A 377 29.95 -16.07 8.01
N ALA A 378 30.75 -16.21 9.06
CA ALA A 378 30.64 -17.34 9.99
C ALA A 378 29.31 -17.35 10.76
N ALA A 379 28.74 -16.18 11.08
CA ALA A 379 27.41 -16.08 11.65
C ALA A 379 26.32 -16.48 10.63
N LEU A 380 26.44 -16.03 9.38
CA LEU A 380 25.53 -16.44 8.30
C LEU A 380 25.58 -17.95 8.03
N GLU A 381 26.77 -18.57 8.00
CA GLU A 381 26.89 -20.03 7.86
C GLU A 381 26.14 -20.78 8.96
N GLN A 382 26.17 -20.27 10.19
CA GLN A 382 25.41 -20.86 11.30
C GLN A 382 23.91 -20.68 11.12
N VAL A 383 23.43 -19.54 10.63
CA VAL A 383 22.00 -19.35 10.33
C VAL A 383 21.54 -20.33 9.24
N VAL A 384 22.29 -20.45 8.15
CA VAL A 384 21.96 -21.35 7.03
C VAL A 384 21.97 -22.81 7.48
N GLY A 385 22.95 -23.20 8.30
CA GLY A 385 23.13 -24.60 8.72
C GLY A 385 22.27 -25.04 9.91
N LEU A 386 21.95 -24.12 10.83
CA LEU A 386 21.29 -24.46 12.11
C LEU A 386 19.88 -23.88 12.27
N VAL A 387 19.49 -22.91 11.44
CA VAL A 387 18.22 -22.19 11.58
C VAL A 387 17.36 -22.38 10.35
N ASP A 388 17.67 -21.66 9.27
CA ASP A 388 16.95 -21.73 8.02
C ASP A 388 17.78 -21.17 6.86
N PRO A 389 17.99 -21.92 5.77
CA PRO A 389 18.69 -21.42 4.59
C PRO A 389 17.95 -20.35 3.78
N ASP A 390 16.61 -20.26 3.83
CA ASP A 390 15.82 -19.15 3.25
C ASP A 390 16.22 -17.83 3.95
N LEU A 391 16.04 -17.79 5.27
CA LEU A 391 16.41 -16.63 6.07
C LEU A 391 17.90 -16.31 5.92
N GLY A 392 18.76 -17.33 6.00
CA GLY A 392 20.19 -17.16 5.84
C GLY A 392 20.57 -16.59 4.46
N PHE A 393 19.89 -16.98 3.39
CA PHE A 393 20.13 -16.46 2.05
C PHE A 393 19.68 -15.00 1.91
N ARG A 394 18.49 -14.62 2.43
CA ARG A 394 18.05 -13.21 2.42
C ARG A 394 19.00 -12.29 3.19
N LEU A 395 19.45 -12.73 4.36
CA LEU A 395 20.44 -12.00 5.15
C LEU A 395 21.82 -11.96 4.48
N PHE A 396 22.20 -13.00 3.74
CA PHE A 396 23.42 -13.02 2.92
C PHE A 396 23.36 -11.97 1.82
N LEU A 397 22.27 -11.88 1.04
CA LEU A 397 22.09 -10.83 0.03
C LEU A 397 22.24 -9.43 0.66
N ARG A 398 21.70 -9.24 1.88
CA ARG A 398 21.87 -7.99 2.61
C ARG A 398 23.34 -7.69 2.95
N VAL A 399 24.09 -8.68 3.44
CA VAL A 399 25.52 -8.52 3.74
C VAL A 399 26.33 -8.19 2.48
N LEU A 400 26.00 -8.76 1.32
CA LEU A 400 26.64 -8.39 0.04
C LEU A 400 26.51 -6.89 -0.24
N ARG A 401 25.33 -6.31 0.00
CA ARG A 401 25.10 -4.87 -0.16
C ARG A 401 25.93 -4.04 0.82
N VAL A 402 25.93 -4.43 2.09
CA VAL A 402 26.69 -3.73 3.14
C VAL A 402 28.20 -3.72 2.84
N LEU A 403 28.73 -4.84 2.37
CA LEU A 403 30.13 -4.97 1.96
C LEU A 403 30.42 -4.46 0.54
N SER A 404 29.39 -4.08 -0.23
CA SER A 404 29.50 -3.68 -1.64
C SER A 404 30.28 -4.70 -2.49
N VAL A 405 30.01 -5.99 -2.27
CA VAL A 405 30.71 -7.11 -2.93
C VAL A 405 30.39 -7.08 -4.42
N GLN A 406 31.43 -7.05 -5.26
CA GLN A 406 31.26 -7.10 -6.71
C GLN A 406 30.80 -8.49 -7.15
N LEU A 407 29.74 -8.53 -7.96
CA LEU A 407 29.15 -9.76 -8.46
C LEU A 407 29.43 -9.92 -9.96
N THR A 408 29.71 -11.15 -10.38
CA THR A 408 29.67 -11.53 -11.79
C THR A 408 28.22 -11.79 -12.20
N ARG A 409 27.91 -11.61 -13.49
CA ARG A 409 26.59 -11.97 -14.04
C ARG A 409 26.19 -13.42 -13.72
N GLY A 410 27.14 -14.35 -13.82
CA GLY A 410 26.88 -15.76 -13.51
C GLY A 410 26.63 -16.05 -12.02
N GLN A 411 27.09 -15.19 -11.10
CA GLN A 411 26.69 -15.27 -9.69
C GLN A 411 25.27 -14.76 -9.49
N TYR A 412 24.95 -13.62 -10.09
CA TYR A 412 23.61 -13.04 -10.04
C TYR A 412 22.54 -14.01 -10.56
N GLU A 413 22.76 -14.61 -11.74
CA GLU A 413 21.86 -15.61 -12.32
C GLU A 413 21.66 -16.84 -11.40
N ARG A 414 22.69 -17.23 -10.62
CA ARG A 414 22.52 -18.30 -9.62
C ARG A 414 21.69 -17.84 -8.43
N TYR A 415 21.83 -16.59 -8.01
CA TYR A 415 21.03 -16.03 -6.92
C TYR A 415 19.57 -15.91 -7.30
N GLU A 416 19.27 -15.52 -8.55
CA GLU A 416 17.92 -15.55 -9.11
C GLU A 416 17.32 -16.96 -9.01
N VAL A 417 18.06 -17.98 -9.48
CA VAL A 417 17.61 -19.39 -9.39
C VAL A 417 17.37 -19.85 -7.95
N ILE A 418 18.21 -19.43 -6.99
CA ILE A 418 17.98 -19.73 -5.56
C ILE A 418 16.69 -19.04 -5.08
N GLY A 419 16.51 -17.76 -5.43
CA GLY A 419 15.32 -16.98 -5.06
C GLY A 419 14.03 -17.56 -5.62
N GLU A 420 14.02 -17.91 -6.92
CA GLU A 420 12.90 -18.59 -7.58
C GLU A 420 12.53 -19.90 -6.87
N ARG A 421 13.53 -20.70 -6.47
CA ARG A 421 13.29 -21.95 -5.76
C ARG A 421 12.76 -21.76 -4.34
N PHE A 422 13.10 -20.66 -3.67
CA PHE A 422 12.45 -20.27 -2.42
C PHE A 422 11.09 -19.58 -2.64
N GLY A 423 10.73 -19.27 -3.89
CA GLY A 423 9.46 -18.64 -4.25
C GLY A 423 9.42 -17.15 -3.95
N TYR A 424 10.57 -16.47 -4.00
CA TYR A 424 10.63 -15.01 -3.84
C TYR A 424 9.92 -14.31 -5.00
N GLY A 425 9.35 -13.14 -4.72
CA GLY A 425 8.84 -12.25 -5.77
C GLY A 425 9.96 -11.55 -6.53
N GLU A 426 9.55 -10.71 -7.48
CA GLU A 426 10.38 -10.16 -8.56
C GLU A 426 11.64 -9.43 -8.05
N TYR A 427 11.51 -8.53 -7.08
CA TYR A 427 12.58 -7.57 -6.79
C TYR A 427 13.49 -7.92 -5.61
N LEU A 428 13.28 -9.05 -4.92
CA LEU A 428 14.09 -9.36 -3.74
C LEU A 428 15.56 -9.58 -4.10
N VAL A 429 15.84 -10.34 -5.16
CA VAL A 429 17.22 -10.59 -5.62
C VAL A 429 17.77 -9.36 -6.36
N ASP A 430 16.92 -8.64 -7.09
CA ASP A 430 17.30 -7.43 -7.83
C ASP A 430 17.93 -6.34 -6.95
N GLU A 431 17.71 -6.37 -5.63
CA GLU A 431 18.39 -5.47 -4.70
C GLU A 431 19.93 -5.53 -4.76
N VAL A 432 20.49 -6.65 -5.22
CA VAL A 432 21.95 -6.81 -5.44
C VAL A 432 22.37 -6.64 -6.90
N GLU A 433 21.45 -6.37 -7.83
CA GLU A 433 21.76 -6.21 -9.27
C GLU A 433 22.76 -5.08 -9.51
N GLN A 434 22.65 -3.99 -8.76
CA GLN A 434 23.58 -2.86 -8.82
C GLN A 434 25.04 -3.22 -8.50
N LEU A 435 25.29 -4.40 -7.91
CA LEU A 435 26.63 -4.91 -7.63
C LEU A 435 27.22 -5.72 -8.80
N VAL A 436 26.42 -6.00 -9.84
CA VAL A 436 26.82 -6.79 -10.99
C VAL A 436 27.73 -5.98 -11.91
N GLN A 437 28.89 -6.55 -12.23
CA GLN A 437 29.80 -6.00 -13.22
C GLN A 437 29.30 -6.36 -14.63
N TYR A 438 28.88 -5.33 -15.37
CA TYR A 438 28.61 -5.43 -16.80
C TYR A 438 29.92 -5.24 -17.56
N GLU A 439 30.47 -6.34 -18.09
CA GLU A 439 31.63 -6.30 -19.00
C GLU A 439 31.29 -5.72 -20.37
#